data_AF-A0A957FG92-F1
#
_entry.id   AF-A0A957FG92-F1
#
_cell.length_a   1.000
_cell.length_b   1.000
_cell.length_c   1.000
_cell.angle_alpha   90.00
_cell.angle_beta   90.00
_cell.angle_gamma   90.00
#
_symmetry.space_group_name_H-M   'P 1'
#
loop_
_entity.id
_entity.type
_entity.pdbx_description
1 polymer ?
#
loop_
_entity_poly.entity_id
_entity_poly.type
_entity_poly.pdbx_seq_one_letter_code
_entity_poly.pdbx_strand_id
1 'polypeptide(L)' 'MKQQIVEPGQGPDYDWAKDHIFVKSALDWTNGRVTVVEDMLKSGFYLARHHHRVMTEIFYIL' A
#
# COMPACT_ATOMS: atom_id res chain seq x y z
N MET A 1 -9.71 -2.76 -21.59
CA MET A 1 -9.52 -2.83 -20.12
C MET A 1 -8.04 -2.58 -19.85
N LYS A 2 -7.71 -1.71 -18.88
CA LYS A 2 -6.32 -1.53 -18.45
C LYS A 2 -5.93 -2.74 -17.59
N GLN A 3 -4.83 -3.39 -17.92
CA GLN A 3 -4.31 -4.52 -17.15
C GLN A 3 -2.79 -4.39 -17.02
N GLN A 4 -2.28 -4.69 -15.83
CA GLN A 4 -0.86 -4.71 -15.51
C GLN A 4 -0.60 -5.86 -14.53
N ILE A 5 0.56 -6.50 -14.67
CA ILE A 5 1.11 -7.42 -13.67
C ILE A 5 2.23 -6.67 -12.95
N VAL A 6 2.17 -6.65 -11.61
CA VAL A 6 3.18 -6.03 -10.76
C VAL A 6 3.76 -7.12 -9.88
N GLU A 7 5.04 -7.44 -10.10
CA GLU A 7 5.76 -8.48 -9.37
C GLU A 7 6.06 -8.06 -7.91
N PRO A 8 6.48 -9.00 -7.04
CA PRO A 8 6.95 -8.69 -5.69
C PRO A 8 8.05 -7.62 -5.70
N GLY A 9 7.98 -6.66 -4.77
CA GLY A 9 8.94 -5.54 -4.71
C GLY A 9 8.94 -4.58 -5.91
N GLN A 10 7.96 -4.67 -6.82
CA GLN A 10 7.78 -3.74 -7.94
C GLN A 10 6.58 -2.81 -7.74
N GLY A 11 6.55 -1.72 -8.50
CA GLY A 11 5.52 -0.69 -8.45
C GLY A 11 6.10 0.66 -7.98
N PRO A 12 5.29 1.73 -7.94
CA PRO A 12 5.69 2.97 -7.29
C PRO A 12 6.13 2.70 -5.86
N ASP A 13 7.36 3.09 -5.59
CA ASP A 13 8.08 2.88 -4.35
C ASP A 13 7.98 4.12 -3.46
N TYR A 14 7.71 3.91 -2.18
CA TYR A 14 7.81 4.93 -1.15
C TYR A 14 8.58 4.36 0.05
N ASP A 15 9.85 4.75 0.18
CA ASP A 15 10.66 4.49 1.38
C ASP A 15 10.61 5.70 2.31
N TRP A 16 9.93 5.54 3.44
CA TRP A 16 9.80 6.61 4.43
C TRP A 16 9.97 6.09 5.85
N ALA A 17 10.93 6.68 6.57
CA ALA A 17 11.28 6.31 7.94
C ALA A 17 11.60 4.81 8.10
N LYS A 18 10.68 4.03 8.67
CA LYS A 18 10.81 2.58 8.90
C LYS A 18 9.73 1.79 8.17
N ASP A 19 9.13 2.40 7.17
CA ASP A 19 8.08 1.86 6.32
C ASP A 19 8.57 1.91 4.87
N HIS A 20 8.40 0.82 4.15
CA HIS A 20 8.80 0.73 2.75
C HIS A 20 7.70 0.03 1.98
N ILE A 21 6.93 0.81 1.22
CA ILE A 21 5.78 0.30 0.49
C ILE A 21 6.01 0.29 -1.02
N PHE A 22 5.38 -0.69 -1.67
CA PHE A 22 5.24 -0.78 -3.12
C PHE A 22 3.76 -0.78 -3.49
N VAL A 23 3.32 0.23 -4.25
CA VAL A 23 1.92 0.33 -4.69
C VAL A 23 1.63 -0.71 -5.78
N LYS A 24 0.70 -1.63 -5.50
CA LYS A 24 0.30 -2.70 -6.42
C LYS A 24 -0.92 -2.35 -7.26
N SER A 25 -1.82 -1.54 -6.72
CA SER A 25 -2.95 -1.00 -7.47
C SER A 25 -3.26 0.43 -7.04
N ALA A 26 -3.47 1.30 -8.03
CA ALA A 26 -3.82 2.72 -7.82
C ALA A 26 -5.20 3.04 -8.40
N LEU A 27 -5.74 4.23 -8.08
CA LEU A 27 -7.07 4.69 -8.51
C LEU A 27 -7.37 4.40 -9.99
N ASP A 28 -6.44 4.73 -10.88
CA ASP A 28 -6.59 4.62 -12.33
C ASP A 28 -6.71 3.19 -12.86
N TRP A 29 -6.22 2.21 -12.10
CA TRP A 29 -6.28 0.79 -12.43
C TRP A 29 -7.55 0.13 -11.89
N THR A 30 -8.18 0.71 -10.88
CA THR A 30 -9.33 0.10 -10.18
C THR A 30 -10.63 0.91 -10.30
N ASN A 31 -10.59 2.03 -11.04
CA ASN A 31 -11.64 3.06 -11.06
C ASN A 31 -12.00 3.53 -9.64
N GLY A 32 -10.97 3.72 -8.80
CA GLY A 32 -11.09 4.21 -7.42
C GLY A 32 -11.79 3.27 -6.44
N ARG A 33 -11.89 1.97 -6.75
CA ARG A 33 -12.55 1.00 -5.85
C ARG A 33 -11.64 0.47 -4.75
N VAL A 34 -10.36 0.27 -5.05
CA VAL A 34 -9.40 -0.31 -4.12
C VAL A 34 -7.98 0.12 -4.47
N THR A 35 -7.16 0.28 -3.44
CA THR A 35 -5.71 0.42 -3.51
C THR A 35 -5.10 -0.69 -2.68
N VAL A 36 -4.05 -1.30 -3.22
CA VAL A 36 -3.27 -2.35 -2.55
C VAL A 36 -1.83 -1.91 -2.50
N VAL A 37 -1.21 -2.06 -1.34
CA VAL A 37 0.21 -1.85 -1.11
C VAL A 37 0.83 -3.13 -0.56
N GLU A 38 2.03 -3.46 -1.03
CA GLU A 38 2.93 -4.39 -0.36
C GLU A 38 3.79 -3.55 0.58
N ASP A 39 3.82 -3.89 1.87
CA ASP A 39 4.53 -3.13 2.90
C ASP A 39 5.61 -4.02 3.55
N MET A 40 6.82 -3.47 3.66
CA MET A 40 7.93 -4.04 4.41
C MET A 40 8.32 -3.17 5.60
N LEU A 41 7.57 -3.30 6.70
CA LEU A 41 7.86 -2.63 7.96
C LEU A 41 9.22 -3.06 8.54
N LYS A 42 10.08 -2.08 8.81
CA LYS A 42 11.39 -2.25 9.44
C LYS A 42 11.25 -2.27 10.97
N SER A 43 12.14 -2.98 11.66
CA SER A 43 12.06 -3.16 13.12
C SER A 43 11.95 -1.83 13.90
N GLY A 44 10.99 -1.79 14.83
CA GLY A 44 10.67 -0.61 15.62
C GLY A 44 9.97 0.49 14.82
N PHE A 45 9.26 0.14 13.74
CA PHE A 45 8.25 1.00 13.13
C PHE A 45 7.18 1.38 14.16
N TYR A 46 6.74 2.64 14.11
CA TYR A 46 5.67 3.15 14.95
C TYR A 46 4.81 4.09 14.13
N LEU A 47 3.51 3.77 14.04
CA LEU A 47 2.51 4.63 13.45
C LEU A 47 1.61 5.18 14.56
N ALA A 48 1.55 6.50 14.68
CA ALA A 48 0.70 7.14 15.67
C ALA A 48 -0.79 6.88 15.39
N ARG A 49 -1.60 6.87 16.44
CA ARG A 49 -3.06 6.69 16.34
C ARG A 49 -3.67 7.73 15.41
N HIS A 50 -4.44 7.27 14.43
CA HIS A 50 -5.19 8.11 13.50
C HIS A 50 -6.54 7.46 13.14
N HIS A 51 -7.38 8.17 12.38
CA HIS A 51 -8.72 7.70 11.99
C HIS A 51 -9.07 8.16 10.57
N HIS A 52 -9.48 7.20 9.73
CA HIS A 52 -10.00 7.47 8.39
C HIS A 52 -11.52 7.66 8.43
N ARG A 53 -12.02 8.82 7.97
CA ARG A 53 -13.47 9.14 7.99
C ARG A 53 -14.26 8.48 6.86
N VAL A 54 -13.60 8.13 5.76
CA VAL A 54 -14.24 7.73 4.49
C VAL A 54 -13.59 6.51 3.84
N MET A 55 -12.68 5.84 4.56
CA MET A 55 -11.87 4.74 4.05
C MET A 55 -11.75 3.67 5.11
N THR A 56 -11.78 2.41 4.67
CA THR A 56 -11.52 1.24 5.48
C THR A 56 -10.16 0.68 5.07
N GLU A 57 -9.29 0.47 6.06
CA GLU A 57 -7.97 -0.12 5.87
C GLU A 57 -7.95 -1.56 6.37
N ILE A 58 -7.27 -2.45 5.66
CA ILE A 58 -7.14 -3.86 6.00
C ILE A 58 -5.65 -4.20 6.03
N PHE A 59 -5.22 -4.81 7.13
CA PHE A 59 -3.88 -5.35 7.28
C PHE A 59 -3.94 -6.86 7.12
N TYR A 60 -3.18 -7.39 6.15
CA TYR A 60 -2.99 -8.82 5.97
C TYR A 60 -1.51 -9.13 6.17
N ILE A 61 -1.19 -9.83 7.25
CA ILE A 61 0.19 -10.15 7.65
C ILE A 61 0.59 -11.48 7.03
N LEU A 62 1.73 -11.49 6.34
CA LEU A 62 2.35 -12.67 5.73
C LEU A 62 3.33 -13.35 6.68
#